data_AF-A0A7J0AJ13-F1
#
_entry.id   AF-A0A7J0AJ13-F1
#
_cell.length_a   1.000
_cell.length_b   1.000
_cell.length_c   1.000
_cell.angle_alpha   90.00
_cell.angle_beta   90.00
_cell.angle_gamma   90.00
#
_symmetry.space_group_name_H-M   'P 1'
#
loop_
_entity.id
_entity.type
_entity.pdbx_description
1 polymer ?
#
loop_
_entity_poly.entity_id
_entity_poly.type
_entity_poly.pdbx_seq_one_letter_code
_entity_poly.pdbx_strand_id
1 'polypeptide(L)'
;MRICVLTSLFVGAMLAVSCSDARSAGGAVKENSVAEADSALVDGGHVDDLVIPEVPLAISEPEAVAGYVLMHYWDNMDFTDTARVADDAFMERHFARYLSAFPYASPDDARKAVAGLMKRAEADTAAYHRVMDVAERFLTSPNSSMRDEELYYLFLSAVDSSPFLDSDRRVRVRAQIEDVKKNRRGTVATDFAIVCRDGSRTSLYKEAAEGQLRMVLFYDPECEHCHEIMSHLAASELLGEAVAAGMIKVLAVYPDGDAEIWAEDDTAMPQGWLCGMSPEGEVAEKDLYTLPAMPVIYVMTPDNTVLLKDASLPELFGLIESL
;
A
#
# COMPACT_ATOMS: atom_id res chain seq x y z
N MET A 1 -11.57 -66.90 14.39
CA MET A 1 -11.60 -67.47 15.74
C MET A 1 -12.37 -66.51 16.63
N ARG A 2 -13.57 -66.91 17.06
CA ARG A 2 -14.32 -66.52 18.27
C ARG A 2 -14.45 -65.02 18.65
N ILE A 3 -15.64 -64.41 18.52
CA ILE A 3 -16.72 -64.23 19.55
C ILE A 3 -16.71 -62.76 20.03
N CYS A 4 -17.75 -61.93 19.75
CA CYS A 4 -19.00 -61.73 20.52
C CYS A 4 -18.72 -61.04 21.88
N VAL A 5 -19.35 -59.95 22.32
CA VAL A 5 -20.72 -59.78 22.86
C VAL A 5 -20.78 -58.30 23.34
N LEU A 6 -21.72 -57.42 22.94
CA LEU A 6 -23.11 -57.23 23.42
C LEU A 6 -23.23 -56.55 24.80
N THR A 7 -24.28 -55.70 24.91
CA THR A 7 -25.02 -55.11 26.07
C THR A 7 -24.76 -53.61 26.32
N SER A 8 -25.71 -52.69 26.13
CA SER A 8 -27.10 -52.48 26.60
C SER A 8 -27.26 -51.85 27.99
N LEU A 9 -27.91 -50.67 27.97
CA LEU A 9 -28.85 -50.05 28.93
C LEU A 9 -28.40 -49.70 30.36
N PHE A 10 -28.75 -48.46 30.79
CA PHE A 10 -29.55 -48.06 31.99
C PHE A 10 -29.36 -46.52 32.17
N VAL A 11 -30.36 -45.65 31.93
CA VAL A 11 -31.45 -45.14 32.80
C VAL A 11 -31.01 -44.37 34.07
N GLY A 12 -31.54 -43.15 34.24
CA GLY A 12 -31.67 -42.41 35.52
C GLY A 12 -30.99 -41.02 35.51
N ALA A 13 -31.66 -39.88 35.36
CA ALA A 13 -32.62 -39.18 36.26
C ALA A 13 -31.98 -38.23 37.30
N MET A 14 -32.50 -36.98 37.29
CA MET A 14 -32.58 -35.96 38.36
C MET A 14 -31.39 -35.07 38.78
N LEU A 15 -31.58 -33.77 38.49
CA LEU A 15 -31.60 -32.59 39.39
C LEU A 15 -30.60 -32.52 40.57
N ALA A 16 -29.76 -31.48 40.60
CA ALA A 16 -29.87 -30.35 41.56
C ALA A 16 -28.65 -29.40 41.48
N VAL A 17 -28.93 -28.14 41.76
CA VAL A 17 -28.06 -26.96 41.79
C VAL A 17 -27.10 -26.98 43.00
N SER A 18 -25.84 -26.58 42.83
CA SER A 18 -25.12 -25.69 43.77
C SER A 18 -23.80 -25.17 43.18
N CYS A 19 -23.61 -23.85 43.25
CA CYS A 19 -22.39 -23.13 42.87
C CYS A 19 -21.25 -23.37 43.87
N SER A 20 -20.00 -23.39 43.39
CA SER A 20 -18.78 -22.92 44.08
C SER A 20 -17.62 -22.78 43.08
N ASP A 21 -16.93 -21.66 43.15
CA ASP A 21 -15.91 -21.12 42.24
C ASP A 21 -14.68 -22.00 41.95
N ALA A 22 -14.17 -21.93 40.71
CA ALA A 22 -12.76 -21.61 40.42
C ALA A 22 -12.46 -21.55 38.89
N ARG A 23 -12.18 -20.33 38.42
CA ARG A 23 -11.17 -19.92 37.43
C ARG A 23 -10.98 -20.75 36.13
N SER A 24 -11.42 -20.18 35.01
CA SER A 24 -10.58 -19.98 33.81
C SER A 24 -11.28 -18.96 32.89
N ALA A 25 -10.58 -17.87 32.59
CA ALA A 25 -11.10 -16.71 31.87
C ALA A 25 -11.09 -16.97 30.35
N GLY A 26 -12.27 -16.99 29.74
CA GLY A 26 -12.46 -16.82 28.30
C GLY A 26 -12.73 -15.35 28.00
N GLY A 27 -11.84 -14.71 27.24
CA GLY A 27 -12.05 -13.38 26.67
C GLY A 27 -12.48 -13.53 25.21
N ALA A 28 -13.75 -13.26 24.94
CA ALA A 28 -14.28 -13.10 23.59
C ALA A 28 -13.74 -11.80 22.97
N VAL A 29 -13.15 -11.91 21.78
CA VAL A 29 -12.73 -10.77 20.95
C VAL A 29 -13.98 -10.15 20.34
N LYS A 30 -14.19 -8.85 20.59
CA LYS A 30 -15.26 -8.05 19.99
C LYS A 30 -14.81 -7.57 18.60
N GLU A 31 -15.56 -7.97 17.59
CA GLU A 31 -15.67 -7.25 16.32
C GLU A 31 -16.34 -5.90 16.57
N ASN A 32 -15.59 -4.81 16.35
CA ASN A 32 -16.10 -3.50 15.92
C ASN A 32 -14.92 -2.52 15.82
N SER A 33 -14.41 -2.28 14.61
CA SER A 33 -13.67 -1.05 14.24
C SER A 33 -13.40 -0.99 12.73
N VAL A 34 -14.45 -0.85 11.91
CA VAL A 34 -14.27 -0.52 10.47
C VAL A 34 -15.26 0.56 9.98
N ALA A 35 -16.00 1.22 10.88
CA ALA A 35 -17.06 2.16 10.50
C ALA A 35 -16.82 3.63 10.92
N GLU A 36 -15.59 4.01 11.28
CA GLU A 36 -15.27 5.37 11.77
C GLU A 36 -14.25 6.14 10.90
N ALA A 37 -14.09 5.79 9.62
CA ALA A 37 -13.24 6.56 8.71
C ALA A 37 -14.00 7.58 7.84
N ASP A 38 -15.35 7.54 7.81
CA ASP A 38 -16.14 8.32 6.83
C ASP A 38 -17.00 9.45 7.45
N SER A 39 -16.75 9.83 8.71
CA SER A 39 -17.52 10.91 9.40
C SER A 39 -16.70 12.13 9.84
N ALA A 40 -15.43 12.24 9.45
CA ALA A 40 -14.53 13.27 9.96
C ALA A 40 -14.72 14.69 9.37
N LEU A 41 -15.89 15.04 8.84
CA LEU A 41 -16.14 16.38 8.29
C LEU A 41 -17.14 17.25 9.07
N VAL A 42 -17.77 16.76 10.14
CA VAL A 42 -18.55 17.65 11.03
C VAL A 42 -18.58 17.08 12.46
N ASP A 43 -17.74 17.60 13.37
CA ASP A 43 -18.15 18.06 14.72
C ASP A 43 -16.93 18.51 15.58
N GLY A 44 -17.11 19.59 16.35
CA GLY A 44 -16.43 19.93 17.60
C GLY A 44 -14.90 20.04 17.63
N GLY A 45 -14.37 21.28 17.55
CA GLY A 45 -12.97 21.56 17.87
C GLY A 45 -12.60 21.10 19.29
N HIS A 46 -11.73 20.10 19.40
CA HIS A 46 -11.05 19.79 20.64
C HIS A 46 -10.13 20.96 21.02
N VAL A 47 -10.03 21.27 22.31
CA VAL A 47 -9.15 22.33 22.85
C VAL A 47 -7.68 22.13 22.45
N ASP A 48 -7.33 20.91 22.01
CA ASP A 48 -6.01 20.46 21.62
C ASP A 48 -5.77 20.36 20.10
N ASP A 49 -6.70 20.77 19.25
CA ASP A 49 -6.50 20.70 17.79
C ASP A 49 -5.64 21.88 17.26
N LEU A 50 -4.77 21.58 16.28
CA LEU A 50 -4.09 22.62 15.50
C LEU A 50 -5.11 23.51 14.79
N VAL A 51 -4.91 24.82 14.92
CA VAL A 51 -5.70 25.84 14.23
C VAL A 51 -5.35 25.81 12.74
N ILE A 52 -6.34 25.55 11.89
CA ILE A 52 -6.20 25.65 10.43
C ILE A 52 -5.82 27.10 10.09
N PRO A 53 -4.80 27.34 9.24
CA PRO A 53 -4.38 28.69 8.90
C PRO A 53 -5.49 29.47 8.21
N GLU A 54 -5.72 30.71 8.65
CA GLU A 54 -6.63 31.63 7.97
C GLU A 54 -6.02 32.06 6.63
N VAL A 55 -6.69 31.71 5.53
CA VAL A 55 -6.24 32.04 4.18
C VAL A 55 -6.53 33.51 3.89
N PRO A 56 -5.53 34.31 3.48
CA PRO A 56 -5.75 35.70 3.11
C PRO A 56 -6.80 35.83 1.99
N LEU A 57 -7.73 36.78 2.12
CA LEU A 57 -8.79 37.02 1.13
C LEU A 57 -8.27 37.31 -0.29
N ALA A 58 -7.00 37.68 -0.44
CA ALA A 58 -6.35 37.90 -1.72
C ALA A 58 -6.03 36.58 -2.47
N ILE A 59 -6.03 35.44 -1.78
CA ILE A 59 -5.81 34.11 -2.35
C ILE A 59 -7.19 33.44 -2.50
N SER A 60 -7.68 33.39 -3.74
CA SER A 60 -9.00 32.82 -4.05
C SER A 60 -8.95 31.60 -4.95
N GLU A 61 -7.85 31.41 -5.69
CA GLU A 61 -7.70 30.27 -6.59
C GLU A 61 -7.56 28.97 -5.79
N PRO A 62 -8.39 27.93 -6.03
CA PRO A 62 -8.43 26.73 -5.20
C PRO A 62 -7.06 26.04 -4.98
N GLU A 63 -6.24 25.94 -6.03
CA GLU A 63 -4.89 25.37 -5.94
C GLU A 63 -3.97 26.20 -5.04
N ALA A 64 -4.01 27.53 -5.17
CA ALA A 64 -3.23 28.45 -4.35
C ALA A 64 -3.70 28.46 -2.89
N VAL A 65 -5.01 28.30 -2.66
CA VAL A 65 -5.59 28.13 -1.33
C VAL A 65 -5.05 26.85 -0.68
N ALA A 66 -5.07 25.72 -1.38
CA ALA A 66 -4.53 24.46 -0.89
C ALA A 66 -3.03 24.56 -0.59
N GLY A 67 -2.25 25.15 -1.49
CA GLY A 67 -0.82 25.41 -1.29
C GLY A 67 -0.54 26.25 -0.04
N TYR A 68 -1.31 27.33 0.17
CA TYR A 68 -1.19 28.16 1.37
C TYR A 68 -1.51 27.36 2.65
N VAL A 69 -2.61 26.61 2.65
CA VAL A 69 -3.00 25.78 3.80
C VAL A 69 -1.88 24.79 4.15
N LEU A 70 -1.32 24.09 3.16
CA LEU A 70 -0.22 23.15 3.39
C LEU A 70 1.02 23.82 3.99
N MET A 71 1.45 24.96 3.41
CA MET A 71 2.65 25.66 3.88
C MET A 71 2.52 26.18 5.31
N HIS A 72 1.30 26.51 5.74
CA HIS A 72 1.02 27.11 7.05
C HIS A 72 0.36 26.15 8.05
N TYR A 73 0.10 24.90 7.67
CA TYR A 73 -0.65 23.94 8.50
C TYR A 73 0.01 23.70 9.87
N TRP A 74 1.34 23.62 9.90
CA TRP A 74 2.13 23.32 11.10
C TRP A 74 2.69 24.56 11.80
N ASP A 75 2.20 25.77 11.46
CA ASP A 75 2.74 27.03 12.00
C ASP A 75 2.58 27.16 13.52
N ASN A 76 1.48 26.60 14.06
CA ASN A 76 1.15 26.65 15.48
C ASN A 76 1.62 25.41 16.26
N MET A 77 2.37 24.51 15.63
CA MET A 77 2.95 23.34 16.29
C MET A 77 4.33 23.67 16.86
N ASP A 78 4.51 23.46 18.17
CA ASP A 78 5.82 23.50 18.82
C ASP A 78 6.48 22.11 18.77
N PHE A 79 7.45 21.93 17.89
CA PHE A 79 8.18 20.67 17.75
C PHE A 79 9.16 20.39 18.91
N THR A 80 9.33 21.33 19.86
CA THR A 80 10.08 21.08 21.10
C THR A 80 9.20 20.55 22.23
N ASP A 81 7.87 20.58 22.09
CA ASP A 81 6.94 19.91 22.99
C ASP A 81 6.96 18.40 22.73
N THR A 82 7.89 17.72 23.39
CA THR A 82 8.11 16.27 23.23
C THR A 82 6.91 15.44 23.66
N ALA A 83 6.06 15.94 24.57
CA ALA A 83 4.85 15.23 24.97
C ALA A 83 3.81 15.26 23.85
N ARG A 84 3.64 16.42 23.19
CA ARG A 84 2.74 16.57 22.05
C ARG A 84 3.20 15.78 20.83
N VAL A 85 4.50 15.84 20.53
CA VAL A 85 5.12 15.09 19.42
C VAL A 85 4.97 13.58 19.63
N ALA A 86 5.08 13.10 20.87
CA ALA A 86 4.96 11.69 21.20
C ALA A 86 3.50 11.18 21.27
N ASP A 87 2.50 12.07 21.21
CA ASP A 87 1.09 11.67 21.18
C ASP A 87 0.71 11.14 19.79
N ASP A 88 0.56 9.82 19.69
CA ASP A 88 0.16 9.11 18.47
C ASP A 88 -1.17 9.64 17.91
N ALA A 89 -2.18 9.79 18.76
CA ALA A 89 -3.53 10.17 18.33
C ALA A 89 -3.56 11.61 17.81
N PHE A 90 -2.81 12.50 18.45
CA PHE A 90 -2.64 13.88 17.97
C PHE A 90 -1.89 13.92 16.63
N MET A 91 -0.71 13.31 16.57
CA MET A 91 0.13 13.36 15.37
C MET A 91 -0.58 12.73 14.17
N GLU A 92 -1.19 11.55 14.32
CA GLU A 92 -1.87 10.85 13.24
C GLU A 92 -3.06 11.62 12.69
N ARG A 93 -3.93 12.13 13.58
CA ARG A 93 -5.10 12.91 13.18
C ARG A 93 -4.70 14.14 12.39
N HIS A 94 -3.68 14.86 12.86
CA HIS A 94 -3.21 16.07 12.18
C HIS A 94 -2.42 15.76 10.91
N PHE A 95 -1.69 14.65 10.85
CA PHE A 95 -1.01 14.23 9.63
C PHE A 95 -2.01 13.80 8.55
N ALA A 96 -3.03 13.01 8.89
CA ALA A 96 -4.08 12.62 7.94
C ALA A 96 -4.80 13.86 7.34
N ARG A 97 -5.14 14.83 8.19
CA ARG A 97 -5.72 16.12 7.76
C ARG A 97 -4.76 16.97 6.92
N TYR A 98 -3.45 16.88 7.17
CA TYR A 98 -2.44 17.54 6.37
C TYR A 98 -2.32 16.89 4.98
N LEU A 99 -2.25 15.55 4.95
CA LEU A 99 -2.14 14.76 3.71
C LEU A 99 -3.35 14.93 2.79
N SER A 100 -4.56 15.09 3.33
CA SER A 100 -5.77 15.23 2.52
C SER A 100 -5.83 16.50 1.66
N ALA A 101 -4.99 17.51 1.93
CA ALA A 101 -4.90 18.73 1.14
C ALA A 101 -3.91 18.63 -0.04
N PHE A 102 -3.00 17.65 -0.05
CA PHE A 102 -1.99 17.49 -1.12
C PHE A 102 -2.56 17.29 -2.52
N PRO A 103 -3.64 16.50 -2.73
CA PRO A 103 -4.21 16.30 -4.08
C PRO A 103 -4.67 17.59 -4.77
N TYR A 104 -4.86 18.67 -4.02
CA TYR A 104 -5.35 19.94 -4.53
C TYR A 104 -4.26 21.00 -4.70
N ALA A 105 -3.02 20.70 -4.30
CA ALA A 105 -1.91 21.65 -4.36
C ALA A 105 -1.02 21.40 -5.58
N SER A 106 -0.34 22.46 -6.03
CA SER A 106 0.66 22.34 -7.08
C SER A 106 1.84 21.46 -6.60
N PRO A 107 2.53 20.75 -7.50
CA PRO A 107 3.72 19.97 -7.14
C PRO A 107 4.82 20.81 -6.47
N ASP A 108 4.95 22.09 -6.85
CA ASP A 108 5.93 22.99 -6.27
C ASP A 108 5.56 23.38 -4.83
N ASP A 109 4.29 23.62 -4.54
CA ASP A 109 3.82 23.95 -3.20
C ASP A 109 3.83 22.72 -2.28
N ALA A 110 3.47 21.54 -2.78
CA ALA A 110 3.63 20.27 -2.06
C ALA A 110 5.09 20.07 -1.60
N ARG A 111 6.05 20.28 -2.51
CA ARG A 111 7.49 20.19 -2.22
C ARG A 111 7.93 21.22 -1.17
N LYS A 112 7.46 22.47 -1.28
CA LYS A 112 7.76 23.52 -0.29
C LYS A 112 7.16 23.21 1.08
N ALA A 113 5.93 22.72 1.12
CA ALA A 113 5.23 22.40 2.37
C ALA A 113 5.93 21.27 3.12
N VAL A 114 6.29 20.18 2.44
CA VAL A 114 7.07 19.09 3.04
C VAL A 114 8.44 19.59 3.54
N ALA A 115 9.17 20.37 2.72
CA ALA A 115 10.45 20.93 3.14
C ALA A 115 10.30 21.87 4.37
N GLY A 116 9.22 22.67 4.41
CA GLY A 116 8.90 23.55 5.53
C GLY A 116 8.59 22.78 6.82
N LEU A 117 7.77 21.73 6.74
CA LEU A 117 7.49 20.83 7.85
C LEU A 117 8.77 20.18 8.39
N MET A 118 9.57 19.56 7.52
CA MET A 118 10.83 18.94 7.94
C MET A 118 11.78 19.96 8.57
N LYS A 119 11.85 21.18 8.02
CA LYS A 119 12.67 22.25 8.58
C LYS A 119 12.22 22.68 9.98
N ARG A 120 10.91 22.75 10.23
CA ARG A 120 10.36 23.04 11.56
C ARG A 120 10.70 21.92 12.56
N ALA A 121 10.63 20.66 12.10
CA ALA A 121 10.94 19.51 12.93
C ALA A 121 12.44 19.41 13.33
N GLU A 122 13.35 20.13 12.65
CA GLU A 122 14.77 20.23 13.07
C GLU A 122 14.97 20.91 14.44
N ALA A 123 13.91 21.45 15.05
CA ALA A 123 13.95 21.97 16.41
C ALA A 123 14.30 20.91 17.46
N ASP A 124 13.97 19.63 17.20
CA ASP A 124 14.29 18.50 18.07
C ASP A 124 14.48 17.21 17.25
N THR A 125 15.49 16.41 17.60
CA THR A 125 15.82 15.18 16.87
C THR A 125 14.73 14.12 16.97
N ALA A 126 14.08 13.97 18.14
CA ALA A 126 12.98 13.01 18.29
C ALA A 126 11.77 13.45 17.47
N ALA A 127 11.48 14.75 17.43
CA ALA A 127 10.43 15.31 16.58
C ALA A 127 10.67 15.10 15.09
N TYR A 128 11.90 15.35 14.62
CA TYR A 128 12.27 15.10 13.23
C TYR A 128 12.06 13.63 12.83
N HIS A 129 12.50 12.70 13.67
CA HIS A 129 12.29 11.26 13.43
C HIS A 129 10.82 10.90 13.47
N ARG A 130 10.08 11.45 14.43
CA ARG A 130 8.66 11.18 14.58
C ARG A 130 7.86 11.59 13.35
N VAL A 131 8.15 12.76 12.77
CA VAL A 131 7.51 13.20 11.51
C VAL A 131 7.79 12.20 10.39
N MET A 132 9.03 11.72 10.27
CA MET A 132 9.38 10.71 9.27
C MET A 132 8.68 9.37 9.49
N ASP A 133 8.61 8.89 10.74
CA ASP A 133 7.95 7.63 11.07
C ASP A 133 6.45 7.67 10.76
N VAL A 134 5.81 8.82 11.05
CA VAL A 134 4.39 9.05 10.71
C VAL A 134 4.22 9.13 9.19
N ALA A 135 5.06 9.90 8.49
CA ALA A 135 5.01 10.01 7.03
C ALA A 135 5.18 8.65 6.34
N GLU A 136 6.20 7.88 6.74
CA GLU A 136 6.45 6.53 6.22
C GLU A 136 5.23 5.64 6.41
N ARG A 137 4.69 5.57 7.63
CA ARG A 137 3.54 4.72 7.93
C ARG A 137 2.29 5.08 7.11
N PHE A 138 1.97 6.37 6.99
CA PHE A 138 0.80 6.78 6.20
C PHE A 138 1.00 6.54 4.70
N LEU A 139 2.19 6.82 4.18
CA LEU A 139 2.41 6.91 2.75
C LEU A 139 2.90 5.62 2.11
N THR A 140 3.42 4.66 2.90
CA THR A 140 3.99 3.41 2.36
C THR A 140 3.30 2.15 2.85
N SER A 141 2.69 2.17 4.04
CA SER A 141 2.10 0.96 4.63
C SER A 141 1.03 0.36 3.71
N PRO A 142 1.07 -0.95 3.39
CA PRO A 142 0.07 -1.62 2.57
C PRO A 142 -1.37 -1.45 3.07
N ASN A 143 -1.55 -1.27 4.39
CA ASN A 143 -2.85 -1.13 5.04
C ASN A 143 -3.34 0.32 5.13
N SER A 144 -2.55 1.28 4.64
CA SER A 144 -2.96 2.70 4.63
C SER A 144 -3.80 3.00 3.40
N SER A 145 -4.89 3.76 3.57
CA SER A 145 -5.66 4.32 2.45
C SER A 145 -5.02 5.58 1.86
N MET A 146 -4.00 6.13 2.51
CA MET A 146 -3.29 7.35 2.11
C MET A 146 -1.93 7.06 1.46
N ARG A 147 -1.72 5.84 0.95
CA ARG A 147 -0.48 5.47 0.28
C ARG A 147 -0.23 6.39 -0.91
N ASP A 148 0.96 6.97 -0.95
CA ASP A 148 1.41 7.82 -2.04
C ASP A 148 2.94 7.85 -2.03
N GLU A 149 3.54 7.02 -2.88
CA GLU A 149 4.99 6.90 -3.01
C GLU A 149 5.63 8.21 -3.52
N GLU A 150 4.93 8.95 -4.38
CA GLU A 150 5.43 10.21 -4.95
C GLU A 150 5.46 11.31 -3.88
N LEU A 151 4.46 11.34 -3.00
CA LEU A 151 4.47 12.21 -1.83
C LEU A 151 5.54 11.78 -0.81
N TYR A 152 5.68 10.47 -0.56
CA TYR A 152 6.74 9.97 0.33
C TYR A 152 8.14 10.33 -0.18
N TYR A 153 8.35 10.31 -1.50
CA TYR A 153 9.58 10.77 -2.13
C TYR A 153 9.92 12.23 -1.80
N LEU A 154 8.93 13.10 -1.64
CA LEU A 154 9.16 14.49 -1.24
C LEU A 154 9.76 14.56 0.18
N PHE A 155 9.28 13.73 1.11
CA PHE A 155 9.83 13.63 2.46
C PHE A 155 11.26 13.11 2.44
N LEU A 156 11.51 11.99 1.73
CA LEU A 156 12.85 11.43 1.57
C LEU A 156 13.83 12.44 0.97
N SER A 157 13.39 13.17 -0.06
CA SER A 157 14.21 14.19 -0.73
C SER A 157 14.52 15.37 0.19
N ALA A 158 13.54 15.84 0.97
CA ALA A 158 13.76 16.88 1.96
C ALA A 158 14.81 16.44 2.99
N VAL A 159 14.71 15.20 3.46
CA VAL A 159 15.66 14.64 4.44
C VAL A 159 17.05 14.44 3.88
N ASP A 160 17.21 13.90 2.67
CA ASP A 160 18.54 13.75 2.05
C ASP A 160 19.19 15.11 1.75
N SER A 161 18.40 16.16 1.54
CA SER A 161 18.94 17.52 1.38
C SER A 161 19.31 18.21 2.70
N SER A 162 18.79 17.75 3.84
CA SER A 162 19.02 18.39 5.14
C SER A 162 20.38 18.00 5.73
N PRO A 163 21.15 18.96 6.30
CA PRO A 163 22.36 18.66 7.05
C PRO A 163 22.06 18.14 8.47
N PHE A 164 20.80 18.15 8.91
CA PHE A 164 20.40 17.80 10.26
C PHE A 164 20.50 16.29 10.56
N LEU A 165 20.39 15.45 9.52
CA LEU A 165 20.40 14.00 9.66
C LEU A 165 21.82 13.44 9.79
N ASP A 166 22.00 12.49 10.71
CA ASP A 166 23.23 11.71 10.88
C ASP A 166 23.58 10.86 9.63
N SER A 167 24.81 10.37 9.57
CA SER A 167 25.32 9.61 8.42
C SER A 167 24.59 8.29 8.21
N ASP A 168 24.18 7.63 9.29
CA ASP A 168 23.67 6.25 9.25
C ASP A 168 22.22 6.23 8.77
N ARG A 169 21.38 7.17 9.22
CA ARG A 169 20.01 7.29 8.71
C ARG A 169 19.99 7.76 7.25
N ARG A 170 21.00 8.51 6.81
CA ARG A 170 21.11 8.95 5.42
C ARG A 170 21.27 7.77 4.47
N VAL A 171 21.97 6.71 4.90
CA VAL A 171 22.08 5.47 4.12
C VAL A 171 20.70 4.85 3.89
N ARG A 172 19.88 4.74 4.94
CA ARG A 172 18.50 4.24 4.84
C ARG A 172 17.64 5.09 3.90
N VAL A 173 17.66 6.42 4.09
CA VAL A 173 16.90 7.36 3.25
C VAL A 173 17.27 7.22 1.78
N ARG A 174 18.56 7.10 1.47
CA ARG A 174 19.03 6.89 0.09
C ARG A 174 18.61 5.54 -0.47
N ALA A 175 18.66 4.47 0.33
CA ALA A 175 18.15 3.17 -0.10
C ALA A 175 16.65 3.24 -0.44
N GLN A 176 15.85 3.93 0.38
CA GLN A 176 14.42 4.16 0.10
C GLN A 176 14.22 5.02 -1.16
N ILE A 177 15.05 6.04 -1.40
CA ILE A 177 15.01 6.83 -2.64
C ILE A 177 15.29 5.96 -3.87
N GLU A 178 16.29 5.09 -3.80
CA GLU A 178 16.61 4.20 -4.92
C GLU A 178 15.48 3.19 -5.16
N ASP A 179 14.83 2.70 -4.10
CA ASP A 179 13.66 1.83 -4.21
C ASP A 179 12.46 2.53 -4.88
N VAL A 180 12.13 3.75 -4.46
CA VAL A 180 11.07 4.56 -5.11
C VAL A 180 11.36 4.79 -6.60
N LYS A 181 12.64 4.96 -6.97
CA LYS A 181 13.04 5.18 -8.38
C LYS A 181 12.88 3.94 -9.26
N LYS A 182 12.87 2.73 -8.69
CA LYS A 182 12.66 1.51 -9.48
C LYS A 182 11.28 1.55 -10.13
N ASN A 183 11.26 1.43 -11.45
CA ASN A 183 10.04 1.40 -12.25
C ASN A 183 9.06 2.54 -11.87
N ARG A 184 9.60 3.73 -11.56
CA ARG A 184 8.81 4.89 -11.17
C ARG A 184 7.86 5.29 -12.30
N ARG A 185 6.68 5.80 -11.96
CA ARG A 185 5.70 6.30 -12.93
C ARG A 185 6.36 7.29 -13.91
N GLY A 186 6.07 7.14 -15.20
CA GLY A 186 6.68 7.94 -16.26
C GLY A 186 8.09 7.50 -16.69
N THR A 187 8.65 6.44 -16.09
CA THR A 187 9.92 5.84 -16.52
C THR A 187 9.69 4.51 -17.23
N VAL A 188 10.66 4.07 -18.02
CA VAL A 188 10.62 2.77 -18.70
C VAL A 188 10.81 1.65 -17.68
N ALA A 189 9.88 0.71 -17.62
CA ALA A 189 9.92 -0.46 -16.75
C ALA A 189 11.11 -1.36 -17.10
N THR A 190 11.70 -1.99 -16.08
CA THR A 190 12.82 -2.92 -16.25
C THR A 190 12.34 -4.22 -16.88
N ASP A 191 12.97 -4.66 -17.98
CA ASP A 191 12.63 -5.96 -18.57
C ASP A 191 13.03 -7.11 -17.63
N PHE A 192 12.26 -8.20 -17.65
CA PHE A 192 12.56 -9.40 -16.88
C PHE A 192 12.08 -10.63 -17.65
N ALA A 193 12.79 -11.75 -17.48
CA ALA A 193 12.45 -13.00 -18.13
C ALA A 193 11.29 -13.70 -17.42
N ILE A 194 10.48 -14.44 -18.18
CA ILE A 194 9.35 -15.22 -17.67
C ILE A 194 9.42 -16.63 -18.23
N VAL A 195 9.21 -17.63 -17.37
CA VAL A 195 9.07 -19.05 -17.74
C VAL A 195 7.64 -19.49 -17.46
N CYS A 196 6.95 -19.98 -18.48
CA CYS A 196 5.58 -20.51 -18.37
C CYS A 196 5.58 -22.00 -18.01
N ARG A 197 4.41 -22.53 -17.61
CA ARG A 197 4.26 -23.94 -17.20
C ARG A 197 4.57 -24.94 -18.31
N ASP A 198 4.36 -24.56 -19.56
CA ASP A 198 4.71 -25.36 -20.73
C ASP A 198 6.22 -25.32 -21.07
N GLY A 199 7.02 -24.63 -20.26
CA GLY A 199 8.46 -24.45 -20.46
C GLY A 199 8.83 -23.37 -21.47
N SER A 200 7.84 -22.70 -22.08
CA SER A 200 8.09 -21.56 -22.95
C SER A 200 8.73 -20.41 -22.16
N ARG A 201 9.59 -19.66 -22.85
CA ARG A 201 10.34 -18.53 -22.27
C ARG A 201 10.01 -17.25 -23.01
N THR A 202 9.64 -16.22 -22.28
CA THR A 202 9.39 -14.87 -22.81
C THR A 202 10.02 -13.80 -21.90
N SER A 203 9.72 -12.53 -22.14
CA SER A 203 10.04 -11.42 -21.23
C SER A 203 8.95 -10.36 -21.28
N LEU A 204 8.93 -9.45 -20.32
CA LEU A 204 7.97 -8.33 -20.32
C LEU A 204 7.99 -7.57 -21.66
N TYR A 205 9.17 -7.33 -22.22
CA TYR A 205 9.33 -6.60 -23.48
C TYR A 205 8.92 -7.43 -24.69
N LYS A 206 9.11 -8.75 -24.67
CA LYS A 206 8.69 -9.63 -25.77
C LYS A 206 7.17 -9.75 -25.87
N GLU A 207 6.46 -9.57 -24.75
CA GLU A 207 5.00 -9.51 -24.72
C GLU A 207 4.44 -8.11 -25.08
N ALA A 208 5.30 -7.15 -25.44
CA ALA A 208 4.84 -5.85 -25.91
C ALA A 208 4.21 -5.94 -27.31
N ALA A 209 3.04 -5.34 -27.49
CA ALA A 209 2.37 -5.18 -28.77
C ALA A 209 1.97 -3.71 -29.00
N GLU A 210 1.91 -3.30 -30.26
CA GLU A 210 1.55 -1.94 -30.63
C GLU A 210 0.14 -1.60 -30.14
N GLY A 211 -0.02 -0.46 -29.47
CA GLY A 211 -1.30 0.00 -28.95
C GLY A 211 -1.84 -0.77 -27.74
N GLN A 212 -1.10 -1.76 -27.22
CA GLN A 212 -1.55 -2.60 -26.11
C GLN A 212 -0.82 -2.25 -24.80
N LEU A 213 -1.60 -2.03 -23.74
CA LEU A 213 -1.08 -1.92 -22.38
C LEU A 213 -0.65 -3.29 -21.85
N ARG A 214 0.27 -3.30 -20.89
CA ARG A 214 0.64 -4.51 -20.14
C ARG A 214 0.40 -4.31 -18.66
N MET A 215 -0.27 -5.28 -18.06
CA MET A 215 -0.47 -5.37 -16.64
C MET A 215 0.35 -6.54 -16.11
N VAL A 216 1.32 -6.27 -15.24
CA VAL A 216 2.04 -7.30 -14.49
C VAL A 216 1.43 -7.39 -13.12
N LEU A 217 1.03 -8.60 -12.73
CA LEU A 217 0.56 -8.95 -11.40
C LEU A 217 1.61 -9.86 -10.77
N PHE A 218 2.41 -9.32 -9.85
CA PHE A 218 3.27 -10.13 -9.01
C PHE A 218 2.44 -10.74 -7.90
N TYR A 219 2.55 -12.05 -7.74
CA TYR A 219 1.77 -12.82 -6.77
C TYR A 219 2.64 -13.88 -6.10
N ASP A 220 2.18 -14.37 -4.96
CA ASP A 220 2.76 -15.50 -4.24
C ASP A 220 1.74 -16.66 -4.24
N PRO A 221 2.11 -17.86 -4.74
CA PRO A 221 1.29 -19.06 -4.74
C PRO A 221 0.75 -19.52 -3.38
N GLU A 222 1.44 -19.20 -2.28
CA GLU A 222 1.01 -19.60 -0.93
C GLU A 222 0.19 -18.50 -0.23
N CYS A 223 -0.10 -17.40 -0.94
CA CYS A 223 -0.78 -16.23 -0.37
C CYS A 223 -2.29 -16.23 -0.67
N GLU A 224 -3.11 -16.47 0.37
CA GLU A 224 -4.58 -16.40 0.27
C GLU A 224 -5.06 -15.06 -0.30
N HIS A 225 -4.46 -13.95 0.13
CA HIS A 225 -4.82 -12.62 -0.36
C HIS A 225 -4.51 -12.42 -1.86
N CYS A 226 -3.43 -13.02 -2.36
CA CYS A 226 -3.15 -13.05 -3.80
C CYS A 226 -4.27 -13.74 -4.57
N HIS A 227 -4.70 -14.91 -4.09
CA HIS A 227 -5.77 -15.68 -4.73
C HIS A 227 -7.11 -14.94 -4.72
N GLU A 228 -7.43 -14.22 -3.64
CA GLU A 228 -8.63 -13.37 -3.56
C GLU A 228 -8.62 -12.26 -4.63
N ILE A 229 -7.52 -11.50 -4.71
CA ILE A 229 -7.36 -10.40 -5.66
C ILE A 229 -7.37 -10.93 -7.10
N MET A 230 -6.67 -12.04 -7.36
CA MET A 230 -6.66 -12.70 -8.67
C MET A 230 -8.04 -13.16 -9.09
N SER A 231 -8.81 -13.75 -8.16
CA SER A 231 -10.19 -14.17 -8.41
C SER A 231 -11.11 -12.98 -8.71
N HIS A 232 -10.92 -11.86 -8.01
CA HIS A 232 -11.67 -10.63 -8.27
C HIS A 232 -11.34 -10.06 -9.66
N LEU A 233 -10.06 -10.00 -10.04
CA LEU A 233 -9.62 -9.56 -11.36
C LEU A 233 -10.15 -10.49 -12.46
N ALA A 234 -10.09 -11.80 -12.24
CA ALA A 234 -10.60 -12.82 -13.14
C ALA A 234 -12.11 -12.71 -13.41
N ALA A 235 -12.89 -12.32 -12.39
CA ALA A 235 -14.33 -12.15 -12.48
C ALA A 235 -14.76 -10.78 -13.04
N SER A 236 -13.82 -9.85 -13.26
CA SER A 236 -14.12 -8.51 -13.78
C SER A 236 -14.47 -8.54 -15.26
N GLU A 237 -15.72 -8.24 -15.60
CA GLU A 237 -16.17 -8.10 -16.98
C GLU A 237 -15.38 -7.01 -17.72
N LEU A 238 -15.13 -5.88 -17.05
CA LEU A 238 -14.36 -4.75 -17.59
C LEU A 238 -12.94 -5.17 -18.02
N LEU A 239 -12.22 -5.88 -17.14
CA LEU A 239 -10.88 -6.37 -17.47
C LEU A 239 -10.94 -7.47 -18.54
N GLY A 240 -11.92 -8.37 -18.45
CA GLY A 240 -12.11 -9.44 -19.43
C GLY A 240 -12.36 -8.92 -20.84
N GLU A 241 -13.20 -7.89 -20.99
CA GLU A 241 -13.47 -7.22 -22.26
C GLU A 241 -12.23 -6.50 -22.80
N ALA A 242 -11.47 -5.80 -21.94
CA ALA A 242 -10.24 -5.14 -22.34
C ALA A 242 -9.16 -6.13 -22.83
N VAL A 243 -9.05 -7.30 -22.18
CA VAL A 243 -8.16 -8.39 -22.62
C VAL A 243 -8.64 -8.98 -23.95
N ALA A 244 -9.93 -9.25 -24.08
CA ALA A 244 -10.51 -9.81 -25.31
C ALA A 244 -10.39 -8.87 -26.52
N ALA A 245 -10.49 -7.56 -26.28
CA ALA A 245 -10.28 -6.52 -27.28
C ALA A 245 -8.79 -6.28 -27.63
N GLY A 246 -7.87 -6.90 -26.89
CA GLY A 246 -6.43 -6.71 -27.07
C GLY A 246 -5.91 -5.37 -26.57
N MET A 247 -6.68 -4.63 -25.78
CA MET A 247 -6.25 -3.35 -25.20
C MET A 247 -5.25 -3.53 -24.06
N ILE A 248 -5.35 -4.64 -23.32
CA ILE A 248 -4.45 -4.96 -22.22
C ILE A 248 -4.02 -6.43 -22.25
N LYS A 249 -2.74 -6.68 -22.02
CA LYS A 249 -2.16 -8.00 -21.80
C LYS A 249 -1.86 -8.17 -20.31
N VAL A 250 -2.41 -9.22 -19.69
CA VAL A 250 -2.15 -9.54 -18.28
C VAL A 250 -1.05 -10.61 -18.17
N LEU A 251 -0.06 -10.35 -17.32
CA LEU A 251 1.04 -11.23 -16.98
C LEU A 251 1.01 -11.48 -15.46
N ALA A 252 0.54 -12.65 -15.03
CA ALA A 252 0.63 -13.10 -13.64
C ALA A 252 1.97 -13.80 -13.42
N VAL A 253 2.81 -13.24 -12.55
CA VAL A 253 4.21 -13.67 -12.39
C VAL A 253 4.55 -13.94 -10.92
N TYR A 254 4.99 -15.16 -10.62
CA TYR A 254 5.62 -15.49 -9.34
C TYR A 254 7.10 -15.04 -9.34
N PRO A 255 7.53 -14.10 -8.48
CA PRO A 255 8.85 -13.48 -8.61
C PRO A 255 10.00 -14.26 -7.97
N ASP A 256 9.74 -15.18 -7.03
CA ASP A 256 10.79 -15.83 -6.22
C ASP A 256 11.36 -17.11 -6.86
N GLY A 257 10.68 -17.67 -7.87
CA GLY A 257 11.24 -18.70 -8.75
C GLY A 257 11.35 -20.11 -8.16
N ASP A 258 10.74 -20.40 -7.01
CA ASP A 258 10.54 -21.77 -6.53
C ASP A 258 9.55 -22.52 -7.42
N ALA A 259 10.08 -23.35 -8.31
CA ALA A 259 9.28 -24.09 -9.28
C ALA A 259 8.41 -25.19 -8.66
N GLU A 260 8.77 -25.70 -7.47
CA GLU A 260 7.99 -26.73 -6.78
C GLU A 260 6.72 -26.10 -6.20
N ILE A 261 6.87 -25.01 -5.46
CA ILE A 261 5.75 -24.23 -4.90
C ILE A 261 4.83 -23.75 -6.03
N TRP A 262 5.39 -23.19 -7.11
CA TRP A 262 4.59 -22.69 -8.23
C TRP A 262 3.89 -23.78 -9.05
N ALA A 263 4.40 -25.02 -9.03
CA ALA A 263 3.76 -26.16 -9.68
C ALA A 263 2.59 -26.73 -8.87
N GLU A 264 2.61 -26.59 -7.55
CA GLU A 264 1.52 -27.01 -6.65
C GLU A 264 0.32 -26.07 -6.69
N ASP A 265 0.52 -24.81 -7.11
CA ASP A 265 -0.54 -23.83 -7.33
C ASP A 265 -1.56 -24.30 -8.38
N ASP A 266 -2.78 -24.60 -7.95
CA ASP A 266 -3.88 -25.03 -8.80
C ASP A 266 -4.82 -23.89 -9.23
N THR A 267 -4.43 -22.64 -8.96
CA THR A 267 -5.23 -21.45 -9.30
C THR A 267 -5.58 -21.45 -10.78
N ALA A 268 -6.89 -21.48 -11.05
CA ALA A 268 -7.42 -21.46 -12.40
C ALA A 268 -7.27 -20.05 -12.99
N MET A 269 -6.32 -19.90 -13.91
CA MET A 269 -6.04 -18.62 -14.54
C MET A 269 -7.01 -18.33 -15.69
N PRO A 270 -7.51 -17.08 -15.83
CA PRO A 270 -8.39 -16.71 -16.94
C PRO A 270 -7.74 -16.93 -18.31
N GLN A 271 -8.58 -17.26 -19.29
CA GLN A 271 -8.14 -17.36 -20.67
C GLN A 271 -7.60 -16.00 -21.15
N GLY A 272 -6.41 -16.00 -21.77
CA GLY A 272 -5.76 -14.80 -22.32
C GLY A 272 -4.66 -14.22 -21.42
N TRP A 273 -4.65 -14.59 -20.13
CA TRP A 273 -3.57 -14.23 -19.23
C TRP A 273 -2.32 -15.06 -19.56
N LEU A 274 -1.16 -14.44 -19.45
CA LEU A 274 0.11 -15.13 -19.43
C LEU A 274 0.48 -15.42 -17.97
N CYS A 275 0.73 -16.67 -17.65
CA CYS A 275 1.07 -17.09 -16.29
C CYS A 275 2.44 -17.74 -16.29
N GLY A 276 3.32 -17.21 -15.46
CA GLY A 276 4.71 -17.66 -15.40
C GLY A 276 5.36 -17.38 -14.07
N MET A 277 6.63 -17.71 -13.99
CA MET A 277 7.51 -17.35 -12.89
C MET A 277 8.75 -16.64 -13.41
N SER A 278 9.37 -15.83 -12.56
CA SER A 278 10.72 -15.34 -12.77
C SER A 278 11.68 -16.53 -12.70
N PRO A 279 12.45 -16.84 -13.75
CA PRO A 279 13.43 -17.92 -13.70
C PRO A 279 14.43 -17.64 -12.58
N GLU A 280 14.73 -18.64 -11.76
CA GLU A 280 15.74 -18.55 -10.68
C GLU A 280 15.48 -17.39 -9.69
N GLY A 281 14.24 -16.89 -9.61
CA GLY A 281 13.89 -15.81 -8.71
C GLY A 281 14.47 -14.45 -9.08
N GLU A 282 14.93 -14.26 -10.33
CA GLU A 282 15.69 -13.06 -10.73
C GLU A 282 15.05 -11.72 -10.40
N VAL A 283 13.71 -11.60 -10.46
CA VAL A 283 13.00 -10.37 -10.10
C VAL A 283 13.23 -10.00 -8.63
N ALA A 284 13.11 -10.97 -7.72
CA ALA A 284 13.31 -10.78 -6.29
C ALA A 284 14.80 -10.67 -5.93
N GLU A 285 15.62 -11.62 -6.40
CA GLU A 285 17.05 -11.71 -6.08
C GLU A 285 17.87 -10.50 -6.56
N LYS A 286 17.51 -9.94 -7.72
CA LYS A 286 18.16 -8.74 -8.27
C LYS A 286 17.43 -7.45 -7.92
N ASP A 287 16.37 -7.53 -7.12
CA ASP A 287 15.62 -6.38 -6.62
C ASP A 287 15.16 -5.45 -7.78
N LEU A 288 14.64 -6.07 -8.85
CA LEU A 288 14.29 -5.38 -10.09
C LEU A 288 13.01 -4.54 -9.96
N TYR A 289 12.11 -4.96 -9.07
CA TYR A 289 10.82 -4.32 -8.80
C TYR A 289 10.64 -4.18 -7.29
N THR A 290 10.00 -3.09 -6.86
CA THR A 290 9.59 -2.91 -5.47
C THR A 290 8.34 -3.75 -5.22
N LEU A 291 8.44 -4.69 -4.27
CA LEU A 291 7.40 -5.67 -3.95
C LEU A 291 7.10 -5.63 -2.44
N PRO A 292 6.42 -4.58 -1.94
CA PRO A 292 6.33 -4.33 -0.51
C PRO A 292 5.36 -5.28 0.21
N ALA A 293 4.28 -5.70 -0.48
CA ALA A 293 3.32 -6.68 -0.02
C ALA A 293 2.63 -7.31 -1.22
N MET A 294 2.56 -8.63 -1.27
CA MET A 294 1.89 -9.34 -2.37
C MET A 294 0.36 -9.33 -2.18
N PRO A 295 -0.43 -9.22 -3.28
CA PRO A 295 0.02 -9.06 -4.66
C PRO A 295 0.37 -7.60 -5.01
N VAL A 296 1.18 -7.40 -6.05
CA VAL A 296 1.59 -6.07 -6.55
C VAL A 296 1.26 -5.91 -8.03
N ILE A 297 0.59 -4.81 -8.38
CA ILE A 297 0.15 -4.54 -9.76
C ILE A 297 0.97 -3.40 -10.37
N TYR A 298 1.54 -3.65 -11.54
CA TYR A 298 2.15 -2.64 -12.41
C TYR A 298 1.39 -2.58 -13.73
N VAL A 299 1.20 -1.38 -14.28
CA VAL A 299 0.65 -1.18 -15.62
C VAL A 299 1.59 -0.32 -16.45
N MET A 300 1.92 -0.78 -17.65
CA MET A 300 2.82 -0.11 -18.58
C MET A 300 2.11 0.20 -19.90
N THR A 301 2.48 1.33 -20.49
CA THR A 301 2.15 1.72 -21.87
C THR A 301 2.77 0.76 -22.91
N PRO A 302 2.38 0.90 -24.20
CA PRO A 302 2.96 0.09 -25.28
C PRO A 302 4.49 0.26 -25.41
N ASP A 303 5.05 1.42 -25.05
CA ASP A 303 6.49 1.70 -25.08
C ASP A 303 7.24 1.28 -23.79
N ASN A 304 6.60 0.54 -22.89
CA ASN A 304 7.11 0.09 -21.59
C ASN A 304 7.20 1.17 -20.50
N THR A 305 6.64 2.36 -20.72
CA THR A 305 6.57 3.39 -19.68
C THR A 305 5.56 3.01 -18.61
N VAL A 306 5.95 3.09 -17.33
CA VAL A 306 5.07 2.77 -16.20
C VAL A 306 3.99 3.83 -16.05
N LEU A 307 2.73 3.43 -16.16
CA LEU A 307 1.54 4.25 -15.87
C LEU A 307 1.14 4.15 -14.40
N LEU A 308 1.04 2.91 -13.90
CA LEU A 308 0.69 2.60 -12.52
C LEU A 308 1.78 1.71 -11.92
N LYS A 309 2.19 2.03 -10.70
CA LYS A 309 3.15 1.29 -9.88
C LYS A 309 2.44 0.95 -8.58
N ASP A 310 2.46 -0.33 -8.20
CA ASP A 310 1.80 -0.83 -7.00
C ASP A 310 0.33 -0.37 -6.88
N ALA A 311 -0.39 -0.56 -7.99
CA ALA A 311 -1.71 -0.01 -8.21
C ALA A 311 -2.77 -0.68 -7.32
N SER A 312 -3.64 0.14 -6.75
CA SER A 312 -4.89 -0.35 -6.16
C SER A 312 -5.89 -0.79 -7.25
N LEU A 313 -6.85 -1.64 -6.88
CA LEU A 313 -7.92 -2.04 -7.80
C LEU A 313 -8.74 -0.85 -8.34
N PRO A 314 -9.11 0.17 -7.52
CA PRO A 314 -9.77 1.36 -8.05
C PRO A 314 -8.96 2.12 -9.10
N GLU A 315 -7.65 2.28 -8.92
CA GLU A 315 -6.78 2.94 -9.91
C GLU A 315 -6.70 2.11 -11.21
N LEU A 316 -6.56 0.79 -11.08
CA LEU A 316 -6.54 -0.11 -12.22
C LEU A 316 -7.85 -0.03 -13.02
N PHE A 317 -9.00 -0.16 -12.36
CA PHE A 317 -10.29 -0.12 -13.06
C PHE A 317 -10.59 1.26 -13.63
N GLY A 318 -10.27 2.34 -12.91
CA GLY A 318 -10.40 3.70 -13.45
C GLY A 318 -9.53 3.94 -14.69
N LEU A 319 -8.34 3.34 -14.75
CA LEU A 319 -7.52 3.34 -15.97
C LEU A 319 -8.20 2.58 -17.10
N ILE A 320 -8.68 1.36 -16.85
CA ILE A 320 -9.31 0.51 -17.88
C ILE A 320 -10.59 1.15 -18.45
N GLU A 321 -11.40 1.81 -17.61
CA GLU A 321 -12.58 2.57 -18.04
C GLU A 321 -12.25 3.73 -18.98
N SER A 322 -11.01 4.22 -18.96
CA SER A 322 -10.56 5.35 -19.78
C SER A 322 -9.95 4.95 -21.14
N LEU A 323 -9.79 3.64 -21.40
CA LEU A 323 -9.26 3.08 -22.65
C LEU A 323 -10.31 3.08 -23.77
#